data_AF-A0A9D9UA14-F1
#
_entry.id   AF-A0A9D9UA14-F1
#
_cell.length_a   1.000
_cell.length_b   1.000
_cell.length_c   1.000
_cell.angle_alpha   90.00
_cell.angle_beta   90.00
_cell.angle_gamma   90.00
#
_symmetry.space_group_name_H-M   'P 1'
#
loop_
_entity.id
_entity.type
_entity.pdbx_description
1 polymer ?
#
loop_
_entity_poly.entity_id
_entity_poly.type
_entity_poly.pdbx_seq_one_letter_code
_entity_poly.pdbx_strand_id
1 'polypeptide(L)'
;MKRIPAERVLPVMAVGMALALGLASALAGPPAHAPAHGWRAKNDPYYQGYSGKRWVSDYGVVGGHCDAGAIGAVLGGVAGAAIGKEVADETGAVIGAIAGVLIGREIDRGLDRSDRGCVSHALDLGRDGQPVQWSNAATGRSYSVTPYAPRTIDGRTCRDFVWDSGVRQTACLRADGSWSIN
;
A
#
# COMPACT_ATOMS: atom_id res chain seq x y z
N MET A 1 41.07 66.81 52.66
CA MET A 1 40.33 67.58 51.61
C MET A 1 40.36 66.78 50.31
N LYS A 2 39.32 66.94 49.46
CA LYS A 2 39.26 66.66 48.00
C LYS A 2 39.05 65.20 47.50
N ARG A 3 37.79 64.99 47.05
CA ARG A 3 37.26 64.23 45.88
C ARG A 3 37.19 62.69 45.89
N ILE A 4 35.96 62.22 45.66
CA ILE A 4 35.53 60.90 45.15
C ILE A 4 35.36 61.05 43.61
N PRO A 5 35.66 60.03 42.79
CA PRO A 5 34.60 59.27 42.05
C PRO A 5 34.81 57.74 42.23
N ALA A 6 33.78 56.88 42.34
CA ALA A 6 32.83 56.44 41.29
C ALA A 6 33.59 55.84 40.07
N GLU A 7 33.36 54.63 39.55
CA GLU A 7 32.32 53.60 39.71
C GLU A 7 33.00 52.19 39.73
N ARG A 8 32.40 51.00 39.56
CA ARG A 8 31.04 50.53 39.20
C ARG A 8 30.82 49.09 39.75
N VAL A 9 29.60 48.55 39.69
CA VAL A 9 29.29 47.12 39.95
C VAL A 9 28.98 46.42 38.63
N LEU A 10 29.46 45.18 38.43
CA LEU A 10 28.81 44.10 37.65
C LEU A 10 29.60 42.78 37.78
N PRO A 11 28.94 41.63 38.03
CA PRO A 11 29.61 40.32 38.08
C PRO A 11 29.72 39.70 36.67
N VAL A 12 30.88 39.15 36.31
CA VAL A 12 31.02 38.36 35.08
C VAL A 12 30.79 36.88 35.39
N MET A 13 29.62 36.42 34.96
CA MET A 13 29.11 35.06 35.05
C MET A 13 30.12 33.99 34.60
N ALA A 14 30.19 32.88 35.34
CA ALA A 14 30.75 31.64 34.83
C ALA A 14 29.79 31.05 33.77
N VAL A 15 30.20 31.07 32.50
CA VAL A 15 29.46 30.40 31.42
C VAL A 15 29.92 28.94 31.34
N GLY A 16 29.25 28.08 32.10
CA GLY A 16 29.36 26.64 31.92
C GLY A 16 28.74 26.24 30.58
N MET A 17 29.56 25.89 29.58
CA MET A 17 29.10 25.46 28.27
C MET A 17 28.54 24.02 28.36
N ALA A 18 27.28 23.91 28.78
CA ALA A 18 26.56 22.65 28.74
C ALA A 18 26.34 22.23 27.28
N LEU A 19 27.04 21.19 26.83
CA LEU A 19 26.70 20.49 25.58
C LEU A 19 25.35 19.79 25.76
N ALA A 20 24.28 20.51 25.45
CA ALA A 20 22.99 19.90 25.18
C ALA A 20 23.11 19.10 23.87
N LEU A 21 23.49 17.82 24.00
CA LEU A 21 23.30 16.83 22.95
C LEU A 21 21.79 16.71 22.68
N GLY A 22 21.31 17.52 21.75
CA GLY A 22 19.94 17.49 21.28
C GLY A 22 19.65 16.14 20.66
N LEU A 23 19.06 15.23 21.44
CA LEU A 23 18.41 14.02 20.94
C LEU A 23 17.20 14.45 20.11
N ALA A 24 17.47 14.85 18.87
CA ALA A 24 16.47 15.01 17.83
C ALA A 24 15.77 13.66 17.68
N SER A 25 14.64 13.54 18.35
CA SER A 25 13.85 12.32 18.37
C SER A 25 13.45 12.02 16.94
N ALA A 26 13.88 10.89 16.41
CA ALA A 26 13.68 10.49 15.02
C ALA A 26 12.20 10.15 14.76
N LEU A 27 11.39 11.20 14.66
CA LEU A 27 9.99 11.19 14.21
C LEU A 27 9.89 11.12 12.68
N ALA A 28 11.01 10.87 11.99
CA ALA A 28 11.02 10.54 10.57
C ALA A 28 10.38 9.16 10.36
N GLY A 29 9.15 9.15 9.83
CA GLY A 29 8.49 7.93 9.38
C GLY A 29 9.34 7.20 8.32
N PRO A 30 9.19 5.87 8.20
CA PRO A 30 9.94 5.10 7.20
C PRO A 30 9.64 5.63 5.79
N PRO A 31 10.66 5.77 4.91
CA PRO A 31 10.47 6.27 3.56
C PRO A 31 9.57 5.31 2.76
N ALA A 32 8.87 5.81 1.74
CA ALA A 32 7.84 5.06 1.00
C ALA A 32 8.29 3.69 0.46
N HIS A 33 9.59 3.51 0.18
CA HIS A 33 10.18 2.25 -0.28
C HIS A 33 10.49 1.25 0.85
N ALA A 34 10.63 1.69 2.11
CA ALA A 34 10.96 0.81 3.23
C ALA A 34 9.74 -0.01 3.70
N PRO A 35 9.94 -1.27 4.15
CA PRO A 35 8.90 -2.03 4.82
C PRO A 35 8.55 -1.42 6.19
N ALA A 36 7.26 -1.14 6.41
CA ALA A 36 6.79 -0.31 7.54
C ALA A 36 5.82 -1.04 8.48
N HIS A 37 6.00 -2.37 8.64
CA HIS A 37 5.04 -3.30 9.25
C HIS A 37 4.52 -2.84 10.62
N GLY A 38 5.38 -2.32 11.50
CA GLY A 38 5.01 -1.86 12.84
C GLY A 38 4.62 -0.38 12.95
N TRP A 39 4.92 0.44 11.94
CA TRP A 39 4.59 1.88 11.96
C TRP A 39 3.18 2.14 11.41
N ARG A 40 2.82 1.52 10.28
CA ARG A 40 1.47 1.65 9.69
C ARG A 40 0.40 1.12 10.64
N ALA A 41 0.62 -0.06 11.24
CA ALA A 41 -0.27 -0.64 12.24
C ALA A 41 -0.63 0.28 13.44
N LYS A 42 0.11 1.38 13.65
CA LYS A 42 -0.16 2.38 14.70
C LYS A 42 -0.56 3.77 14.18
N ASN A 43 -0.32 4.10 12.91
CA ASN A 43 -0.46 5.47 12.38
C ASN A 43 -1.26 5.56 11.07
N ASP A 44 -1.30 4.48 10.28
CA ASP A 44 -2.07 4.38 9.05
C ASP A 44 -2.62 2.96 8.91
N PRO A 45 -3.79 2.66 9.53
CA PRO A 45 -4.34 1.31 9.60
C PRO A 45 -4.99 0.84 8.29
N TYR A 46 -4.85 1.59 7.19
CA TYR A 46 -5.39 1.24 5.88
C TYR A 46 -4.32 1.37 4.80
N TYR A 47 -4.39 0.51 3.80
CA TYR A 47 -3.61 0.67 2.58
C TYR A 47 -4.40 1.49 1.56
N GLN A 48 -3.89 2.66 1.19
CA GLN A 48 -4.51 3.49 0.15
C GLN A 48 -3.99 3.08 -1.23
N GLY A 49 -4.89 2.59 -2.08
CA GLY A 49 -4.56 2.20 -3.45
C GLY A 49 -4.71 3.32 -4.49
N TYR A 50 -4.23 3.06 -5.70
CA TYR A 50 -4.40 3.95 -6.86
C TYR A 50 -5.88 4.22 -7.21
N SER A 51 -6.79 3.33 -6.80
CA SER A 51 -8.25 3.47 -6.87
C SER A 51 -8.85 4.48 -5.89
N GLY A 52 -8.06 4.94 -4.90
CA GLY A 52 -8.54 5.71 -3.76
C GLY A 52 -9.22 4.86 -2.67
N LYS A 53 -9.41 3.55 -2.89
CA LYS A 53 -9.93 2.63 -1.87
C LYS A 53 -8.95 2.53 -0.69
N ARG A 54 -9.53 2.34 0.50
CA ARG A 54 -8.81 2.09 1.76
C ARG A 54 -9.00 0.64 2.15
N TRP A 55 -7.95 -0.14 2.05
CA TRP A 55 -7.98 -1.57 2.34
C TRP A 55 -7.53 -1.85 3.77
N VAL A 56 -8.28 -2.66 4.52
CA VAL A 56 -7.89 -3.08 5.87
C VAL A 56 -6.71 -4.07 5.81
N SER A 57 -6.72 -4.95 4.80
CA SER A 57 -5.64 -5.87 4.46
C SER A 57 -5.06 -5.58 3.07
N ASP A 58 -3.73 -5.60 2.94
CA ASP A 58 -3.07 -5.66 1.62
C ASP A 58 -2.89 -7.10 1.12
N TYR A 59 -3.28 -8.11 1.92
CA TYR A 59 -3.03 -9.54 1.66
C TYR A 59 -1.57 -9.86 1.29
N GLY A 60 -0.62 -9.04 1.74
CA GLY A 60 0.81 -9.15 1.43
C GLY A 60 1.32 -8.39 0.19
N VAL A 61 0.43 -7.75 -0.58
CA VAL A 61 0.74 -7.21 -1.92
C VAL A 61 1.83 -6.14 -1.90
N VAL A 62 1.90 -5.32 -0.85
CA VAL A 62 2.96 -4.30 -0.72
C VAL A 62 4.35 -4.93 -0.47
N GLY A 63 4.37 -6.20 -0.06
CA GLY A 63 5.54 -7.06 0.08
C GLY A 63 5.86 -7.94 -1.14
N GLY A 64 5.09 -7.87 -2.23
CA GLY A 64 5.34 -8.64 -3.45
C GLY A 64 4.75 -10.06 -3.46
N HIS A 65 3.83 -10.38 -2.55
CA HIS A 65 3.06 -11.62 -2.57
C HIS A 65 1.56 -11.36 -2.42
N CYS A 66 0.70 -12.31 -2.78
CA CYS A 66 -0.74 -12.21 -2.51
C CYS A 66 -1.27 -13.49 -1.86
N ASP A 67 -1.99 -13.35 -0.74
CA ASP A 67 -2.71 -14.46 -0.12
C ASP A 67 -4.08 -14.66 -0.79
N ALA A 68 -4.09 -15.47 -1.86
CA ALA A 68 -5.30 -15.90 -2.54
C ALA A 68 -6.26 -16.67 -1.61
N GLY A 69 -5.76 -17.37 -0.58
CA GLY A 69 -6.60 -18.07 0.39
C GLY A 69 -7.41 -17.09 1.25
N ALA A 70 -6.75 -16.06 1.79
CA ALA A 70 -7.39 -15.00 2.56
C ALA A 70 -8.39 -14.19 1.73
N ILE A 71 -8.02 -13.79 0.51
CA ILE A 71 -8.93 -13.15 -0.45
C ILE A 71 -10.13 -14.07 -0.74
N GLY A 72 -9.90 -15.35 -1.00
CA GLY A 72 -10.93 -16.35 -1.26
C GLY A 72 -11.91 -16.52 -0.09
N ALA A 73 -11.43 -16.47 1.15
CA ALA A 73 -12.26 -16.52 2.34
C ALA A 73 -13.17 -15.29 2.47
N VAL A 74 -12.63 -14.08 2.30
CA VAL A 74 -13.40 -12.82 2.31
C VAL A 74 -14.47 -12.83 1.22
N LEU A 75 -14.11 -13.25 0.00
CA LEU A 75 -15.05 -13.37 -1.13
C LEU A 75 -16.10 -14.48 -0.97
N GLY A 76 -15.75 -15.53 -0.23
CA GLY A 76 -16.67 -16.62 0.13
C GLY A 76 -17.62 -16.27 1.28
N GLY A 77 -17.49 -15.09 1.90
CA GLY A 77 -18.23 -14.72 3.11
C GLY A 77 -17.75 -15.47 4.37
N VAL A 78 -16.60 -16.14 4.32
CA VAL A 78 -15.98 -16.86 5.44
C VAL A 78 -15.13 -15.88 6.24
N ALA A 79 -15.79 -14.94 6.90
CA ALA A 79 -15.15 -14.01 7.83
C ALA A 79 -15.05 -14.65 9.23
N GLY A 80 -13.83 -14.81 9.73
CA GLY A 80 -13.57 -15.37 11.06
C GLY A 80 -13.91 -14.40 12.19
N ALA A 81 -15.07 -14.60 12.83
CA ALA A 81 -15.59 -13.90 14.01
C ALA A 81 -15.93 -12.40 13.82
N ALA A 82 -17.17 -12.04 14.22
CA ALA A 82 -17.75 -10.70 14.25
C ALA A 82 -17.69 -9.91 12.92
N ILE A 83 -18.81 -9.91 12.18
CA ILE A 83 -19.00 -9.04 11.02
C ILE A 83 -19.15 -7.58 11.51
N GLY A 84 -18.02 -6.88 11.64
CA GLY A 84 -17.96 -5.43 11.80
C GLY A 84 -18.20 -4.71 10.47
N LYS A 85 -18.46 -3.39 10.55
CA LYS A 85 -18.60 -2.55 9.34
C LYS A 85 -17.34 -2.59 8.47
N GLU A 86 -16.16 -2.67 9.09
CA GLU A 86 -14.86 -2.73 8.42
C GLU A 86 -14.73 -3.99 7.55
N VAL A 87 -15.23 -5.14 8.03
CA VAL A 87 -15.22 -6.40 7.28
C VAL A 87 -16.24 -6.39 6.14
N ALA A 88 -17.40 -5.75 6.35
CA ALA A 88 -18.40 -5.56 5.30
C ALA A 88 -17.89 -4.62 4.19
N ASP A 89 -17.25 -3.50 4.56
CA ASP A 89 -16.61 -2.56 3.64
C ASP A 89 -15.46 -3.24 2.87
N GLU A 90 -14.63 -4.04 3.54
CA GLU A 90 -13.56 -4.82 2.91
C GLU A 90 -14.14 -5.85 1.92
N THR A 91 -15.15 -6.63 2.32
CA THR A 91 -15.81 -7.62 1.46
C THR A 91 -16.41 -6.95 0.23
N GLY A 92 -17.12 -5.82 0.40
CA GLY A 92 -17.65 -5.01 -0.70
C GLY A 92 -16.55 -4.46 -1.61
N ALA A 93 -15.43 -4.00 -1.04
CA ALA A 93 -14.29 -3.48 -1.78
C ALA A 93 -13.60 -4.56 -2.62
N VAL A 94 -13.34 -5.76 -2.08
CA VAL A 94 -12.70 -6.87 -2.82
C VAL A 94 -13.64 -7.38 -3.92
N ILE A 95 -14.94 -7.57 -3.63
CA ILE A 95 -15.94 -7.95 -4.64
C ILE A 95 -16.01 -6.91 -5.76
N GLY A 96 -16.08 -5.62 -5.42
CA GLY A 96 -16.11 -4.53 -6.40
C GLY A 96 -14.82 -4.40 -7.22
N ALA A 97 -13.67 -4.69 -6.62
CA ALA A 97 -12.38 -4.67 -7.32
C ALA A 97 -12.25 -5.78 -8.38
N ILE A 98 -12.99 -6.88 -8.25
CA ILE A 98 -12.96 -8.04 -9.17
C ILE A 98 -13.78 -7.81 -10.46
N ALA A 99 -14.49 -6.68 -10.59
CA ALA A 99 -15.27 -6.35 -11.80
C ALA A 99 -14.43 -6.08 -13.07
N GLY A 100 -13.14 -6.42 -13.08
CA GLY A 100 -12.31 -6.47 -14.27
C GLY A 100 -12.69 -7.64 -15.18
N VAL A 101 -13.30 -7.36 -16.33
CA VAL A 101 -13.26 -8.29 -17.46
C VAL A 101 -11.81 -8.44 -17.88
N LEU A 102 -11.30 -9.67 -17.86
CA LEU A 102 -9.96 -10.00 -18.30
C LEU A 102 -10.03 -10.22 -19.82
N ILE A 103 -9.95 -9.16 -20.62
CA ILE A 103 -10.17 -9.23 -22.09
C ILE A 103 -8.93 -9.82 -22.83
N GLY A 104 -8.34 -10.88 -22.29
CA GLY A 104 -7.18 -11.57 -22.84
C GLY A 104 -7.28 -13.07 -22.64
N ARG A 105 -7.25 -13.83 -23.75
CA ARG A 105 -7.24 -15.30 -23.77
C ARG A 105 -6.09 -15.93 -22.94
N GLU A 106 -5.06 -15.14 -22.68
CA GLU A 106 -3.86 -15.52 -21.93
C GLU A 106 -4.01 -15.36 -20.41
N ILE A 107 -4.85 -14.43 -19.96
CA ILE A 107 -5.07 -14.17 -18.53
C ILE A 107 -6.29 -14.94 -18.03
N ASP A 108 -7.41 -14.94 -18.78
CA ASP A 108 -8.71 -15.41 -18.28
C ASP A 108 -8.85 -16.94 -18.12
N ARG A 109 -7.88 -17.74 -18.59
CA ARG A 109 -8.01 -19.22 -18.66
C ARG A 109 -7.88 -19.91 -17.29
N GLY A 110 -8.98 -19.87 -16.54
CA GLY A 110 -9.16 -20.61 -15.30
C GLY A 110 -8.58 -19.92 -14.07
N LEU A 111 -8.49 -18.59 -14.08
CA LEU A 111 -8.41 -17.81 -12.85
C LEU A 111 -9.76 -17.91 -12.12
N ASP A 112 -9.74 -18.18 -10.82
CA ASP A 112 -10.93 -18.11 -9.99
C ASP A 112 -11.17 -16.69 -9.44
N ARG A 113 -12.07 -16.55 -8.46
CA ARG A 113 -12.36 -15.25 -7.84
C ARG A 113 -11.20 -14.73 -6.99
N SER A 114 -10.47 -15.61 -6.29
CA SER A 114 -9.31 -15.24 -5.49
C SER A 114 -8.15 -14.76 -6.36
N ASP A 115 -7.90 -15.44 -7.48
CA ASP A 115 -6.88 -15.03 -8.44
C ASP A 115 -7.17 -13.63 -9.01
N ARG A 116 -8.42 -13.38 -9.45
CA ARG A 116 -8.84 -12.04 -9.90
C ARG A 116 -8.73 -10.99 -8.81
N GLY A 117 -8.96 -11.36 -7.56
CA GLY A 117 -8.70 -10.52 -6.40
C GLY A 117 -7.22 -10.13 -6.33
N CYS A 118 -6.31 -11.11 -6.37
CA CYS A 118 -4.86 -10.85 -6.40
C CYS A 118 -4.42 -9.96 -7.57
N VAL A 119 -4.96 -10.15 -8.79
CA VAL A 119 -4.67 -9.26 -9.93
C VAL A 119 -5.09 -7.82 -9.64
N SER A 120 -6.32 -7.62 -9.17
CA SER A 120 -6.85 -6.27 -8.91
C SER A 120 -6.10 -5.60 -7.78
N HIS A 121 -5.77 -6.34 -6.71
CA HIS A 121 -4.99 -5.83 -5.58
C HIS A 121 -3.55 -5.52 -5.97
N ALA A 122 -2.91 -6.32 -6.82
CA ALA A 122 -1.60 -6.03 -7.40
C ALA A 122 -1.60 -4.74 -8.24
N LEU A 123 -2.65 -4.51 -9.03
CA LEU A 123 -2.82 -3.26 -9.78
C LEU A 123 -3.13 -2.06 -8.87
N ASP A 124 -3.72 -2.26 -7.69
CA ASP A 124 -4.11 -1.18 -6.79
C ASP A 124 -3.07 -0.82 -5.71
N LEU A 125 -2.28 -1.79 -5.24
CA LEU A 125 -1.31 -1.64 -4.15
C LEU A 125 0.11 -2.08 -4.51
N GLY A 126 0.29 -2.85 -5.60
CA GLY A 126 1.59 -3.37 -6.01
C GLY A 126 2.55 -2.26 -6.43
N ARG A 127 3.79 -2.35 -5.94
CA ARG A 127 4.85 -1.37 -6.20
C ARG A 127 5.30 -1.41 -7.66
N ASP A 128 5.60 -0.26 -8.23
CA ASP A 128 6.06 -0.14 -9.62
C ASP A 128 7.32 -0.97 -9.88
N GLY A 129 7.27 -1.83 -10.91
CA GLY A 129 8.37 -2.70 -11.33
C GLY A 129 8.67 -3.87 -10.40
N GLN A 130 7.86 -4.12 -9.37
CA GLN A 130 8.03 -5.26 -8.44
C GLN A 130 6.98 -6.34 -8.72
N PRO A 131 7.37 -7.62 -8.85
CA PRO A 131 6.41 -8.70 -9.06
C PRO A 131 5.59 -8.96 -7.79
N VAL A 132 4.29 -9.12 -7.97
CA VAL A 132 3.35 -9.64 -6.96
C VAL A 132 3.03 -11.08 -7.35
N GLN A 133 3.43 -12.03 -6.52
CA GLN A 133 3.34 -13.47 -6.80
C GLN A 133 2.34 -14.17 -5.88
N TRP A 134 1.63 -15.17 -6.37
CA TRP A 134 0.80 -16.03 -5.52
C TRP A 134 0.71 -17.46 -6.01
N SER A 135 0.37 -18.35 -5.09
CA SER A 135 0.00 -19.73 -5.36
C SER A 135 -1.43 -19.95 -4.88
N ASN A 136 -2.30 -20.40 -5.77
CA ASN A 136 -3.69 -20.73 -5.47
C ASN A 136 -3.77 -22.23 -5.15
N ALA A 137 -3.91 -22.55 -3.86
CA ALA A 137 -4.00 -23.93 -3.38
C ALA A 137 -5.28 -24.66 -3.83
N ALA A 138 -6.36 -23.94 -4.16
CA ALA A 138 -7.61 -24.53 -4.63
C ALA A 138 -7.55 -24.99 -6.09
N THR A 139 -6.76 -24.30 -6.92
CA THR A 139 -6.57 -24.65 -8.35
C THR A 139 -5.23 -25.34 -8.65
N GLY A 140 -4.29 -25.33 -7.70
CA GLY A 140 -2.93 -25.89 -7.85
C GLY A 140 -1.99 -25.05 -8.71
N ARG A 141 -2.33 -23.78 -8.95
CA ARG A 141 -1.63 -22.89 -9.91
C ARG A 141 -0.82 -21.82 -9.19
N SER A 142 0.16 -21.26 -9.86
CA SER A 142 0.90 -20.07 -9.40
C SER A 142 0.96 -19.04 -10.50
N TYR A 143 1.07 -17.77 -10.11
CA TYR A 143 0.98 -16.63 -11.00
C TYR A 143 1.86 -15.47 -10.52
N SER A 144 2.23 -14.59 -11.45
CA SER A 144 2.97 -13.35 -11.20
C SER A 144 2.36 -12.19 -11.97
N VAL A 145 2.26 -11.02 -11.32
CA VAL A 145 1.88 -9.74 -11.94
C VAL A 145 2.91 -8.69 -11.56
N THR A 146 3.54 -8.07 -12.56
CA THR A 146 4.46 -6.93 -12.33
C THR A 146 3.82 -5.65 -12.86
N PRO A 147 3.23 -4.79 -12.02
CA PRO A 147 2.64 -3.53 -12.44
C PRO A 147 3.71 -2.44 -12.61
N TYR A 148 3.40 -1.42 -13.42
CA TYR A 148 4.27 -0.27 -13.66
C TYR A 148 3.57 1.06 -13.32
N ALA A 149 4.34 2.14 -13.38
CA ALA A 149 3.91 3.49 -13.04
C ALA A 149 2.62 3.90 -13.78
N PRO A 150 1.71 4.64 -13.10
CA PRO A 150 0.46 5.06 -13.69
C PRO A 150 0.66 6.09 -14.81
N ARG A 151 -0.27 6.05 -15.77
CA ARG A 151 -0.35 6.92 -16.94
C ARG A 151 -1.82 7.25 -17.21
N THR A 152 -2.10 8.47 -17.63
CA THR A 152 -3.48 8.88 -17.95
C THR A 152 -3.82 8.50 -19.39
N ILE A 153 -4.93 7.78 -19.60
CA ILE A 153 -5.48 7.44 -20.92
C ILE A 153 -6.98 7.74 -20.90
N ASP A 154 -7.47 8.56 -21.85
CA ASP A 154 -8.87 9.00 -21.92
C ASP A 154 -9.41 9.59 -20.59
N GLY A 155 -8.55 10.31 -19.84
CA GLY A 155 -8.88 10.86 -18.52
C GLY A 155 -8.93 9.84 -17.38
N ARG A 156 -8.59 8.57 -17.63
CA ARG A 156 -8.53 7.49 -16.61
C ARG A 156 -7.10 7.20 -16.20
N THR A 157 -6.90 6.87 -14.93
CA THR A 157 -5.64 6.27 -14.45
C THR A 157 -5.51 4.86 -15.03
N CYS A 158 -4.44 4.60 -15.77
CA CYS A 158 -4.10 3.27 -16.26
C CYS A 158 -2.69 2.88 -15.81
N ARG A 159 -2.44 1.59 -15.63
CA ARG A 159 -1.12 1.02 -15.36
C ARG A 159 -0.84 -0.05 -16.41
N ASP A 160 0.35 0.01 -17.00
CA ASP A 160 0.87 -1.15 -17.71
C ASP A 160 1.22 -2.22 -16.68
N PHE A 161 1.13 -3.50 -17.05
CA PHE A 161 1.64 -4.60 -16.25
C PHE A 161 2.15 -5.73 -17.15
N VAL A 162 3.04 -6.57 -16.61
CA VAL A 162 3.45 -7.83 -17.22
C VAL A 162 2.77 -8.98 -16.47
N TRP A 163 2.10 -9.85 -17.23
CA TRP A 163 1.52 -11.12 -16.75
C TRP A 163 2.59 -12.21 -16.63
N ASP A 164 2.26 -13.30 -15.93
CA ASP A 164 3.08 -14.50 -15.73
C ASP A 164 3.72 -15.04 -17.02
N SER A 165 3.00 -14.98 -18.15
CA SER A 165 3.50 -15.39 -19.48
C SER A 165 4.52 -14.43 -20.12
N GLY A 166 4.93 -13.36 -19.41
CA GLY A 166 5.78 -12.29 -19.95
C GLY A 166 5.02 -11.29 -20.83
N VAL A 167 3.74 -11.50 -21.11
CA VAL A 167 2.93 -10.61 -21.95
C VAL A 167 2.63 -9.31 -21.21
N ARG A 168 2.98 -8.17 -21.82
CA ARG A 168 2.64 -6.83 -21.33
C ARG A 168 1.22 -6.44 -21.77
N GLN A 169 0.43 -5.93 -20.84
CA GLN A 169 -0.94 -5.46 -21.07
C GLN A 169 -1.18 -4.13 -20.34
N THR A 170 -2.34 -3.50 -20.58
CA THR A 170 -2.74 -2.26 -19.89
C THR A 170 -4.02 -2.50 -19.10
N ALA A 171 -4.01 -2.12 -17.82
CA ALA A 171 -5.22 -2.04 -17.02
C ALA A 171 -5.60 -0.57 -16.77
N CYS A 172 -6.87 -0.21 -16.88
CA CYS A 172 -7.40 1.12 -16.62
C CYS A 172 -8.43 1.09 -15.49
N LEU A 173 -8.25 1.97 -14.51
CA LEU A 173 -9.16 2.17 -13.39
C LEU A 173 -10.51 2.69 -13.90
N ARG A 174 -11.59 2.09 -13.39
CA ARG A 174 -12.99 2.51 -13.61
C ARG A 174 -13.51 3.37 -12.45
N ALA A 175 -14.64 4.04 -12.69
CA ALA A 175 -15.29 4.89 -11.70
C ALA A 175 -15.80 4.15 -10.45
N ASP A 176 -16.01 2.83 -10.52
CA ASP A 176 -16.32 1.95 -9.38
C ASP A 176 -15.07 1.47 -8.60
N GLY A 177 -13.89 1.96 -8.99
CA GLY A 177 -12.61 1.53 -8.45
C GLY A 177 -12.24 0.09 -8.79
N SER A 178 -12.79 -0.49 -9.86
CA SER A 178 -12.32 -1.74 -10.47
C SER A 178 -11.26 -1.47 -11.53
N TRP A 179 -10.40 -2.46 -11.80
CA TRP A 179 -9.42 -2.40 -12.89
C TRP A 179 -9.93 -3.13 -14.14
N SER A 180 -10.01 -2.42 -15.27
CA SER A 180 -10.35 -2.97 -16.59
C SER A 180 -9.10 -3.33 -17.36
N ILE A 181 -8.91 -4.59 -17.75
CA ILE A 181 -7.83 -4.95 -18.69
C ILE A 181 -8.34 -4.73 -20.12
N ASN A 182 -7.53 -4.06 -20.94
CA ASN A 182 -7.80 -3.80 -22.37
C ASN A 182 -6.73 -4.45 -23.26
#